data_AF-A0A0E0DK45-F1
#
_entry.id   AF-A0A0E0DK45-F1
#
_cell.length_a   1.000
_cell.length_b   1.000
_cell.length_c   1.000
_cell.angle_alpha   90.00
_cell.angle_beta   90.00
_cell.angle_gamma   90.00
#
_symmetry.space_group_name_H-M   'P 1'
#
loop_
_entity.id
_entity.type
_entity.pdbx_description
1 polymer ?
#
loop_
_entity_poly.entity_id
_entity_poly.type
_entity_poly.pdbx_seq_one_letter_code
_entity_poly.pdbx_strand_id
1 'polypeptide(L)'
;MATREVSSAQELRRVIWKWDHVKELRIKINPNISLDEAHELWSAVSTVSGYARLYNLHILVAKDDARTLVLQKIHHLQKWAQDVERQLGVLQARIDALDEMLLGAGPTLPRGYQPIFYLGMAVGRVGHGQSDSMPDPRPTNPRP
;
A
#
# COMPACT_ATOMS: atom_id res chain seq x y z
N MET A 1 -18.53 -6.25 43.48
CA MET A 1 -19.14 -5.21 42.60
C MET A 1 -19.28 -5.80 41.20
N ALA A 2 -20.31 -5.43 40.44
CA ALA A 2 -20.60 -6.03 39.12
C ALA A 2 -20.35 -5.04 37.98
N THR A 3 -19.40 -5.36 37.10
CA THR A 3 -19.23 -4.68 35.81
C THR A 3 -20.33 -5.15 34.86
N ARG A 4 -20.95 -4.22 34.12
CA ARG A 4 -21.93 -4.53 33.07
C ARG A 4 -21.28 -4.37 31.71
N GLU A 5 -21.30 -5.45 30.93
CA GLU A 5 -20.96 -5.40 29.51
C GLU A 5 -22.18 -4.91 28.73
N VAL A 6 -21.96 -3.99 27.78
CA VAL A 6 -23.00 -3.43 26.91
C VAL A 6 -22.54 -3.45 25.46
N SER A 7 -23.47 -3.78 24.57
CA SER A 7 -23.27 -3.88 23.13
C SER A 7 -24.02 -2.81 22.35
N SER A 8 -24.84 -1.98 23.01
CA SER A 8 -25.49 -0.83 22.36
C SER A 8 -25.85 0.32 23.30
N ALA A 9 -26.02 1.52 22.75
CA ALA A 9 -26.52 2.69 23.47
C ALA A 9 -27.93 2.47 24.07
N GLN A 10 -28.77 1.64 23.45
CA GLN A 10 -30.07 1.27 24.01
C GLN A 10 -29.94 0.39 25.25
N GLU A 11 -29.03 -0.59 25.23
CA GLU A 11 -28.74 -1.46 26.37
C GLU A 11 -28.16 -0.64 27.54
N LEU A 12 -27.23 0.27 27.23
CA LEU A 12 -26.69 1.24 28.18
C LEU A 12 -27.79 2.07 28.85
N ARG A 13 -28.71 2.68 28.09
CA ARG A 13 -29.86 3.43 28.64
C ARG A 13 -30.73 2.56 29.56
N ARG A 14 -30.97 1.29 29.20
CA ARG A 14 -31.73 0.34 30.05
C ARG A 14 -30.99 -0.01 31.35
N VAL A 15 -29.66 -0.11 31.30
CA VAL A 15 -28.83 -0.32 32.50
C VAL A 15 -28.94 0.89 33.42
N ILE A 16 -28.71 2.11 32.90
CA ILE A 16 -28.78 3.37 33.66
C ILE A 16 -30.17 3.58 34.28
N TRP A 17 -31.25 3.33 33.53
CA TRP A 17 -32.63 3.50 34.04
C TRP A 17 -32.95 2.58 35.23
N LYS A 18 -32.34 1.39 35.27
CA LYS A 18 -32.51 0.41 36.36
C LYS A 18 -31.47 0.55 37.47
N TRP A 19 -30.62 1.59 37.41
CA TRP A 19 -29.43 1.66 38.23
C TRP A 19 -29.60 2.56 39.46
N ASP A 20 -29.28 1.99 40.62
CA ASP A 20 -29.25 2.65 41.92
C ASP A 20 -28.07 3.65 42.00
N HIS A 21 -28.40 4.94 42.01
CA HIS A 21 -27.45 6.07 41.92
C HIS A 21 -26.49 6.21 43.12
N VAL A 22 -26.65 5.38 44.17
CA VAL A 22 -25.79 5.36 45.37
C VAL A 22 -24.47 4.63 45.13
N LYS A 23 -24.32 3.90 44.02
CA LYS A 23 -23.15 3.06 43.73
C LYS A 23 -22.24 3.70 42.66
N GLU A 24 -21.20 2.99 42.22
CA GLU A 24 -20.45 3.32 41.00
C GLU A 24 -20.90 2.37 39.87
N LEU A 25 -21.28 2.90 38.70
CA LEU A 25 -21.65 2.08 37.54
C LEU A 25 -20.41 1.80 36.69
N ARG A 26 -20.00 0.53 36.61
CA ARG A 26 -18.86 0.11 35.79
C ARG A 26 -19.33 -0.51 34.49
N ILE A 27 -18.95 0.12 33.38
CA ILE A 27 -19.43 -0.22 32.04
C ILE A 27 -18.26 -0.70 31.19
N LYS A 28 -18.45 -1.85 30.53
CA LYS A 28 -17.51 -2.44 29.58
C LYS A 28 -18.18 -2.44 28.21
N ILE A 29 -17.55 -1.81 27.22
CA ILE A 29 -17.97 -1.92 25.82
C ILE A 29 -17.65 -3.34 25.32
N ASN A 30 -18.61 -4.01 24.68
CA ASN A 30 -18.36 -5.28 24.01
C ASN A 30 -17.32 -5.09 22.87
N PRO A 31 -16.21 -5.86 22.81
CA PRO A 31 -15.17 -5.69 21.79
C PRO A 31 -15.68 -5.83 20.34
N ASN A 32 -16.75 -6.61 20.13
CA ASN A 32 -17.22 -7.04 18.83
C ASN A 32 -18.20 -6.06 18.14
N ILE A 33 -18.46 -4.89 18.72
CA ILE A 33 -19.34 -3.88 18.11
C ILE A 33 -18.65 -3.08 16.99
N SER A 34 -19.44 -2.37 16.18
CA SER A 34 -18.94 -1.41 15.19
C SER A 34 -18.25 -0.21 15.87
N LEU A 35 -17.44 0.54 15.09
CA LEU A 35 -16.87 1.79 15.58
C LEU A 35 -17.99 2.80 15.91
N ASP A 36 -19.00 2.92 15.05
CA ASP A 36 -20.10 3.88 15.23
C ASP A 36 -20.90 3.61 16.52
N GLU A 37 -21.21 2.36 16.84
CA GLU A 37 -21.88 1.99 18.10
C GLU A 37 -20.97 2.24 19.32
N ALA A 38 -19.65 2.08 19.16
CA ALA A 38 -18.68 2.44 20.21
C ALA A 38 -18.63 3.96 20.46
N HIS A 39 -18.78 4.78 19.41
CA HIS A 39 -18.93 6.24 19.52
C HIS A 39 -20.23 6.62 20.21
N GLU A 40 -21.36 6.01 19.83
CA GLU A 40 -22.65 6.25 20.49
C GLU A 40 -22.61 5.87 21.98
N LEU A 41 -22.02 4.72 22.33
CA LEU A 41 -21.81 4.29 23.71
C LEU A 41 -20.91 5.27 24.48
N TRP A 42 -19.82 5.74 23.90
CA TRP A 42 -18.95 6.74 24.52
C TRP A 42 -19.68 8.07 24.77
N SER A 43 -20.41 8.58 23.77
CA SER A 43 -21.22 9.80 23.89
C SER A 43 -22.31 9.67 24.96
N ALA A 44 -22.97 8.51 25.03
CA ALA A 44 -23.99 8.23 26.02
C ALA A 44 -23.41 8.06 27.45
N VAL A 45 -22.22 7.49 27.64
CA VAL A 45 -21.60 7.41 28.98
C VAL A 45 -21.07 8.77 29.43
N SER A 46 -20.46 9.55 28.54
CA SER A 46 -19.90 10.87 28.86
C SER A 46 -20.96 11.93 29.17
N THR A 47 -22.17 11.79 28.64
CA THR A 47 -23.32 12.66 28.98
C THR A 47 -24.08 12.24 30.24
N VAL A 48 -23.94 10.98 30.68
CA VAL A 48 -24.63 10.46 31.88
C VAL A 48 -23.80 10.74 33.14
N SER A 49 -23.95 11.97 33.62
CA SER A 49 -23.77 12.41 35.01
C SER A 49 -22.82 11.58 35.91
N GLY A 50 -21.51 11.67 35.67
CA GLY A 50 -20.43 11.50 36.67
C GLY A 50 -20.21 10.13 37.36
N TYR A 51 -21.21 9.26 37.45
CA TYR A 51 -21.17 8.01 38.22
C TYR A 51 -20.93 6.75 37.36
N ALA A 52 -20.96 6.89 36.04
CA ALA A 52 -20.63 5.83 35.08
C ALA A 52 -19.16 5.91 34.67
N ARG A 53 -18.38 4.85 34.92
CA ARG A 53 -16.99 4.71 34.45
C ARG A 53 -16.87 3.63 33.39
N LEU A 54 -16.21 3.98 32.29
CA LEU A 54 -16.00 3.12 31.14
C LEU A 54 -14.62 2.47 31.23
N TYR A 55 -14.59 1.14 31.34
CA TYR A 55 -13.38 0.39 31.76
C TYR A 55 -12.39 0.07 30.64
N ASN A 56 -12.82 0.13 29.38
CA ASN A 56 -12.07 -0.34 28.22
C ASN A 56 -12.09 0.65 27.05
N LEU A 57 -11.86 1.94 27.37
CA LEU A 57 -11.70 3.02 26.39
C LEU A 57 -10.64 2.72 25.31
N HIS A 58 -9.62 1.91 25.64
CA HIS A 58 -8.61 1.43 24.69
C HIS A 58 -9.20 0.70 23.47
N ILE A 59 -10.40 0.13 23.56
CA ILE A 59 -11.07 -0.51 22.42
C ILE A 59 -11.50 0.53 21.38
N LEU A 60 -11.95 1.70 21.82
CA LEU A 60 -12.32 2.80 20.93
C LEU A 60 -11.08 3.30 20.18
N VAL A 61 -10.03 3.63 20.93
CA VAL A 61 -8.72 4.07 20.40
C VAL A 61 -8.17 3.06 19.37
N ALA A 62 -8.16 1.76 19.70
CA ALA A 62 -7.66 0.74 18.79
C ALA A 62 -8.49 0.60 17.50
N LYS A 63 -9.81 0.86 17.54
CA LYS A 63 -10.66 0.87 16.33
C LYS A 63 -10.41 2.13 15.49
N ASP A 64 -10.17 3.28 16.11
CA ASP A 64 -9.78 4.52 15.41
C ASP A 64 -8.39 4.42 14.76
N ASP A 65 -7.41 3.83 15.45
CA ASP A 65 -6.08 3.55 14.90
C ASP A 65 -6.17 2.60 13.70
N ALA A 66 -6.96 1.52 13.81
CA ALA A 66 -7.19 0.58 12.72
C ALA A 66 -7.88 1.25 11.52
N ARG A 67 -8.89 2.10 11.75
CA ARG A 67 -9.56 2.90 10.71
C ARG A 67 -8.57 3.83 10.02
N THR A 68 -7.72 4.52 10.78
CA THR A 68 -6.69 5.42 10.27
C THR A 68 -5.69 4.68 9.38
N LEU A 69 -5.21 3.51 9.81
CA LEU A 69 -4.30 2.65 9.03
C LEU A 69 -4.94 2.17 7.72
N VAL A 70 -6.22 1.79 7.74
CA VAL A 70 -6.96 1.39 6.53
C VAL A 70 -7.11 2.56 5.56
N LEU A 71 -7.49 3.75 6.04
CA LEU A 71 -7.60 4.95 5.21
C LEU A 71 -6.25 5.35 4.59
N GLN A 72 -5.15 5.28 5.34
CA GLN A 72 -3.80 5.50 4.82
C GLN A 72 -3.43 4.51 3.71
N LYS A 73 -3.75 3.22 3.88
CA LYS A 73 -3.53 2.18 2.85
C LYS A 73 -4.37 2.44 1.60
N ILE A 74 -5.65 2.79 1.73
CA ILE A 74 -6.52 3.16 0.60
C ILE A 74 -5.94 4.35 -0.16
N HIS A 75 -5.51 5.41 0.55
CA HIS A 75 -4.90 6.58 -0.07
C HIS A 75 -3.58 6.25 -0.80
N HIS A 76 -2.77 5.34 -0.26
CA HIS A 76 -1.57 4.85 -0.93
C HIS A 76 -1.94 4.09 -2.23
N LEU A 77 -2.90 3.17 -2.17
CA LEU A 77 -3.36 2.41 -3.34
C LEU A 77 -3.94 3.32 -4.43
N GLN A 78 -4.68 4.36 -4.06
CA GLN A 78 -5.18 5.38 -5.00
C GLN A 78 -4.05 6.12 -5.70
N LYS A 79 -3.02 6.56 -4.96
CA LYS A 79 -1.82 7.19 -5.55
C LYS A 79 -1.06 6.25 -6.48
N TRP A 80 -0.96 4.97 -6.13
CA TRP A 80 -0.28 3.99 -6.97
C TRP A 80 -1.06 3.69 -8.25
N ALA A 81 -2.40 3.57 -8.17
CA ALA A 81 -3.26 3.45 -9.35
C ALA A 81 -3.09 4.63 -10.31
N GLN A 82 -3.09 5.87 -9.79
CA GLN A 82 -2.86 7.08 -10.60
C GLN A 82 -1.49 7.09 -11.28
N ASP A 83 -0.44 6.61 -10.62
CA ASP A 83 0.88 6.51 -11.26
C ASP A 83 0.93 5.42 -12.33
N VAL A 84 0.27 4.27 -12.11
CA VAL A 84 0.15 3.21 -13.11
C VAL A 84 -0.64 3.67 -14.33
N GLU A 85 -1.76 4.39 -14.14
CA GLU A 85 -2.54 5.01 -15.22
C GLU A 85 -1.70 6.00 -16.03
N ARG A 86 -0.90 6.83 -15.35
CA ARG A 86 0.04 7.77 -16.00
C ARG A 86 1.11 7.03 -16.80
N GLN A 87 1.71 5.98 -16.25
CA GLN A 87 2.72 5.16 -16.94
C GLN A 87 2.12 4.46 -18.17
N LEU A 88 0.88 3.95 -18.06
CA LEU A 88 0.15 3.34 -19.17
C LEU A 88 -0.11 4.35 -20.30
N GLY A 89 -0.52 5.58 -19.97
CA GLY A 89 -0.70 6.65 -20.96
C GLY A 89 0.60 7.02 -21.69
N VAL A 90 1.73 7.08 -20.98
CA VAL A 90 3.06 7.30 -21.59
C VAL A 90 3.47 6.13 -22.48
N LEU A 91 3.12 4.90 -22.12
CA LEU A 91 3.40 3.72 -22.93
C LEU A 91 2.55 3.70 -24.21
N GLN A 92 1.25 4.00 -24.10
CA GLN A 92 0.35 4.08 -25.26
C GLN A 92 0.83 5.13 -26.26
N ALA A 93 1.15 6.34 -25.81
CA ALA A 93 1.68 7.39 -26.69
C ALA A 93 3.00 7.01 -27.40
N ARG A 94 3.80 6.09 -26.83
CA ARG A 94 4.99 5.53 -27.49
C ARG A 94 4.66 4.46 -28.51
N ILE A 95 3.61 3.66 -28.27
CA ILE A 95 3.10 2.68 -29.24
C ILE A 95 2.54 3.44 -30.45
N ASP A 96 1.67 4.42 -30.21
CA ASP A 96 1.06 5.24 -31.27
C ASP A 96 2.14 5.91 -32.14
N ALA A 97 3.18 6.49 -31.53
CA ALA A 97 4.30 7.09 -32.26
C ALA A 97 5.17 6.07 -33.04
N LEU A 98 5.28 4.82 -32.56
CA LEU A 98 5.96 3.74 -33.28
C LEU A 98 5.13 3.29 -34.49
N ASP A 99 3.81 3.14 -34.31
CA ASP A 99 2.89 2.78 -35.39
C ASP A 99 2.81 3.87 -36.47
N GLU A 100 2.78 5.16 -36.08
CA GLU A 100 2.90 6.29 -37.04
C GLU A 100 4.21 6.25 -37.83
N MET A 101 5.34 5.95 -37.19
CA MET A 101 6.62 5.79 -37.91
C MET A 101 6.63 4.59 -38.85
N LEU A 102 5.99 3.48 -38.47
CA LEU A 102 5.90 2.27 -39.31
C LEU A 102 4.93 2.44 -40.48
N LEU A 103 3.82 3.15 -40.30
CA LEU A 103 2.83 3.44 -41.35
C LEU A 103 3.28 4.58 -42.27
N GLY A 104 3.98 5.59 -41.73
CA GLY A 104 4.59 6.67 -42.50
C GLY A 104 5.84 6.24 -43.28
N ALA A 105 6.50 5.18 -42.83
CA ALA A 105 7.49 4.47 -43.64
C ALA A 105 6.79 3.59 -44.68
N GLY A 106 6.70 4.10 -45.91
CA GLY A 106 6.52 3.25 -47.10
C GLY A 106 7.65 2.20 -47.21
N PRO A 107 7.71 1.42 -48.31
CA PRO A 107 8.63 0.26 -48.45
C PRO A 107 10.15 0.57 -48.43
N THR A 108 10.55 1.81 -48.12
CA THR A 108 11.91 2.23 -47.83
C THR A 108 12.01 2.81 -46.42
N LEU A 109 12.79 2.16 -45.56
CA LEU A 109 13.15 2.64 -44.22
C LEU A 109 13.73 4.08 -44.27
N PRO A 110 13.55 4.88 -43.20
CA PRO A 110 14.12 6.23 -43.13
C PRO A 110 15.64 6.24 -43.42
N ARG A 111 16.10 7.20 -44.21
CA ARG A 111 17.54 7.38 -44.51
C ARG A 111 18.30 7.65 -43.20
N GLY A 112 19.06 6.65 -42.74
CA GLY A 112 19.75 6.67 -41.46
C GLY A 112 19.38 5.53 -40.51
N TYR A 113 18.34 4.73 -40.83
CA TYR A 113 18.01 3.52 -40.06
C TYR A 113 19.18 2.51 -40.11
N GLN A 114 19.86 2.33 -38.98
CA GLN A 114 20.78 1.21 -38.78
C GLN A 114 20.01 0.07 -38.08
N PRO A 115 19.85 -1.11 -38.71
CA PRO A 115 19.24 -2.25 -38.05
C PRO A 115 20.08 -2.70 -36.85
N ILE A 116 19.47 -2.73 -35.67
CA ILE A 116 20.10 -3.25 -34.45
C ILE A 116 19.95 -4.77 -34.46
N PHE A 117 21.01 -5.47 -34.86
CA PHE A 117 21.06 -6.92 -34.79
C PHE A 117 21.26 -7.37 -33.34
N TYR A 118 20.19 -7.85 -32.71
CA TYR A 118 20.30 -8.64 -31.49
C TYR A 118 20.87 -10.02 -31.84
N LEU A 119 22.20 -10.14 -31.84
CA LEU A 119 22.85 -11.45 -31.79
C LEU A 119 22.45 -12.10 -30.45
N GLY A 120 21.52 -13.06 -30.51
CA GLY A 120 21.14 -13.84 -29.35
C GLY A 120 22.39 -14.49 -28.73
N MET A 121 22.57 -14.33 -27.42
CA MET A 121 23.72 -14.91 -26.72
C MET A 121 23.71 -16.43 -26.82
N ALA A 122 24.46 -16.98 -27.78
CA ALA A 122 24.74 -18.39 -27.90
C ALA A 122 25.70 -18.83 -26.79
N VAL A 123 25.17 -19.01 -25.57
CA VAL A 123 25.92 -19.59 -24.46
C VAL A 123 25.94 -21.12 -24.63
N GLY A 124 27.04 -21.66 -25.17
CA GLY A 124 27.23 -23.10 -25.35
C GLY A 124 28.68 -23.49 -25.68
N ARG A 125 29.43 -23.99 -24.68
CA ARG A 125 30.81 -24.49 -24.85
C ARG A 125 30.89 -25.85 -25.56
N VAL A 126 31.69 -25.93 -26.63
CA VAL A 126 32.59 -27.06 -27.04
C VAL A 126 33.72 -26.42 -27.88
N GLY A 127 34.98 -26.87 -27.94
CA GLY A 127 35.72 -27.89 -27.17
C GLY A 127 36.85 -28.52 -28.02
N HIS A 128 38.11 -28.45 -27.56
CA HIS A 128 39.35 -28.69 -28.34
C HIS A 128 39.59 -27.63 -29.44
N GLY A 129 40.81 -27.24 -29.83
CA GLY A 129 42.20 -27.52 -29.41
C GLY A 129 43.08 -26.83 -30.46
N GLN A 130 44.14 -26.10 -30.16
CA GLN A 130 45.50 -26.59 -29.88
C GLN A 130 46.42 -25.35 -29.76
N SER A 131 47.63 -25.54 -29.20
CA SER A 131 48.80 -24.64 -29.05
C SER A 131 48.99 -23.54 -30.13
N ASP A 132 49.66 -22.40 -29.88
CA ASP A 132 50.87 -22.23 -29.06
C ASP A 132 51.22 -20.75 -28.71
N SER A 133 52.16 -20.57 -27.77
CA SER A 133 53.06 -19.40 -27.56
C SER A 133 52.52 -18.00 -27.19
N MET A 134 52.78 -17.61 -25.94
CA MET A 134 53.14 -16.24 -25.51
C MET A 134 54.69 -16.17 -25.43
N PRO A 135 55.39 -15.00 -25.48
CA PRO A 135 55.22 -13.91 -24.51
C PRO A 135 55.26 -12.45 -25.05
N ASP A 136 54.78 -11.53 -24.20
CA ASP A 136 54.97 -10.05 -24.23
C ASP A 136 56.46 -9.71 -23.94
N PRO A 137 57.04 -8.61 -24.50
CA PRO A 137 57.12 -7.38 -23.68
C PRO A 137 57.05 -6.04 -24.45
N ARG A 138 56.21 -5.12 -23.92
CA ARG A 138 56.46 -3.69 -23.53
C ARG A 138 57.88 -3.07 -23.77
N PRO A 139 58.05 -1.73 -23.65
CA PRO A 139 57.13 -0.58 -23.86
C PRO A 139 57.78 0.62 -24.60
N THR A 140 56.99 1.57 -25.13
CA THR A 140 57.47 2.97 -25.32
C THR A 140 56.37 4.02 -25.13
N ASN A 141 56.53 4.81 -24.06
CA ASN A 141 56.06 6.19 -23.93
C ASN A 141 57.29 6.93 -23.36
N PRO A 142 57.71 8.08 -23.92
CA PRO A 142 57.19 9.34 -23.40
C PRO A 142 57.03 10.49 -24.44
N ARG A 143 56.09 11.41 -24.13
CA ARG A 143 56.19 12.90 -24.04
C ARG A 143 57.29 13.68 -24.81
N PRO A 144 57.06 14.94 -25.22
CA PRO A 144 56.53 16.04 -24.38
C PRO A 144 55.00 16.13 -24.27
#